data_AF-A0A9P6GQR8-F1
#
_entry.id   AF-A0A9P6GQR8-F1
#
_cell.length_a   1.000
_cell.length_b   1.000
_cell.length_c   1.000
_cell.angle_alpha   90.00
_cell.angle_beta   90.00
_cell.angle_gamma   90.00
#
_symmetry.space_group_name_H-M   'P 1'
#
loop_
_entity.id
_entity.type
_entity.pdbx_description
1 polymer ?
#
loop_
_entity_poly.entity_id
_entity_poly.type
_entity_poly.pdbx_seq_one_letter_code
_entity_poly.pdbx_strand_id
1 'polypeptide(L)'
;MHLFFALAALLTFAPATATQDLCPKDEYACLDIINASQCLAQLVIQKMSPLTKENIIKCVETEGVASNLPGAQKLCRCPGCHTEPINAAIREMFPLPCV
;
A
#
# COMPACT_ATOMS: atom_id res chain seq x y z
N MET A 1 -23.19 -44.42 -29.23
CA MET A 1 -21.71 -44.34 -29.32
C MET A 1 -21.37 -42.90 -29.70
N HIS A 2 -21.26 -42.03 -28.71
CA HIS A 2 -19.99 -41.46 -28.23
C HIS A 2 -19.27 -40.64 -29.31
N LEU A 3 -19.20 -39.30 -29.18
CA LEU A 3 -17.92 -38.67 -28.83
C LEU A 3 -18.04 -37.14 -28.58
N PHE A 4 -17.82 -36.78 -27.31
CA PHE A 4 -16.99 -35.68 -26.78
C PHE A 4 -17.18 -34.22 -27.25
N PHE A 5 -17.90 -33.48 -26.39
CA PHE A 5 -17.38 -32.33 -25.62
C PHE A 5 -16.03 -31.76 -26.07
N ALA A 6 -16.02 -30.55 -26.63
CA ALA A 6 -14.84 -29.69 -26.70
C ALA A 6 -15.24 -28.26 -26.33
N LEU A 7 -15.50 -28.05 -25.03
CA LEU A 7 -15.61 -26.72 -24.45
C LEU A 7 -14.17 -26.19 -24.31
N ALA A 8 -13.68 -25.49 -25.33
CA ALA A 8 -12.38 -24.83 -25.29
C ALA A 8 -12.42 -23.67 -24.28
N ALA A 9 -12.08 -23.96 -23.03
CA ALA A 9 -11.83 -22.93 -22.03
C ALA A 9 -10.55 -22.18 -22.41
N LEU A 10 -10.70 -21.04 -23.09
CA LEU A 10 -9.66 -20.03 -23.17
C LEU A 10 -9.44 -19.48 -21.76
N LEU A 11 -8.49 -20.05 -21.01
CA LEU A 11 -7.89 -19.36 -19.88
C LEU A 11 -7.03 -18.22 -20.46
N THR A 12 -7.59 -17.01 -20.44
CA THR A 12 -6.81 -15.79 -20.66
C THR A 12 -5.87 -15.62 -19.47
N PHE A 13 -4.60 -15.96 -19.66
CA PHE A 13 -3.53 -15.59 -18.75
C PHE A 13 -3.41 -14.06 -18.76
N ALA A 14 -3.93 -13.38 -17.74
CA ALA A 14 -3.63 -11.98 -17.51
C ALA A 14 -2.12 -11.88 -17.18
N PRO A 15 -1.33 -11.10 -17.93
CA PRO A 15 0.06 -10.88 -17.56
C PRO A 15 0.10 -10.15 -16.22
N ALA A 16 0.70 -10.77 -15.21
CA ALA A 16 1.05 -10.08 -13.97
C ALA A 16 2.10 -9.03 -14.32
N THR A 17 1.70 -7.78 -14.44
CA THR A 17 2.64 -6.66 -14.53
C THR A 17 3.41 -6.62 -13.22
N ALA A 18 4.70 -6.98 -13.26
CA ALA A 18 5.60 -6.78 -12.14
C ALA A 18 5.73 -5.26 -11.91
N THR A 19 4.90 -4.71 -11.02
CA THR A 19 5.09 -3.34 -10.53
C THR A 19 6.48 -3.26 -9.93
N GLN A 20 7.29 -2.30 -10.37
CA GLN A 20 8.58 -2.03 -9.76
C GLN A 20 8.37 -1.71 -8.27
N ASP A 21 9.09 -2.41 -7.40
CA ASP A 21 9.12 -2.11 -5.97
C ASP A 21 9.92 -0.82 -5.77
N LEU A 22 9.20 0.27 -5.51
CA LEU A 22 9.77 1.61 -5.33
C LEU A 22 10.01 1.95 -3.85
N CYS A 23 9.78 0.99 -2.94
CA CYS A 23 9.89 1.24 -1.50
C CYS A 23 11.36 1.41 -1.06
N PRO A 24 11.73 2.53 -0.40
CA PRO A 24 13.07 2.72 0.18
C PRO A 24 13.27 1.86 1.45
N LYS A 25 13.63 0.58 1.29
CA LYS A 25 13.70 -0.39 2.41
C LYS A 25 14.85 -0.16 3.39
N ASP A 26 15.82 0.66 3.01
CA ASP A 26 16.94 1.09 3.85
C ASP A 26 16.59 2.24 4.80
N GLU A 27 15.39 2.83 4.67
CA GLU A 27 14.88 3.84 5.59
C GLU A 27 13.98 3.25 6.68
N TYR A 28 14.33 3.45 7.96
CA TYR A 28 13.50 3.04 9.09
C TYR A 28 12.08 3.61 9.03
N ALA A 29 11.91 4.81 8.47
CA ALA A 29 10.59 5.40 8.25
C ALA A 29 9.73 4.52 7.35
N CYS A 30 10.31 3.91 6.31
CA CYS A 30 9.58 3.07 5.36
C CYS A 30 9.31 1.68 5.90
N LEU A 31 10.16 1.19 6.82
CA LEU A 31 9.85 -0.02 7.61
C LEU A 31 8.60 0.17 8.46
N ASP A 32 8.42 1.35 9.07
CA ASP A 32 7.20 1.66 9.82
C ASP A 32 5.96 1.68 8.91
N ILE A 33 6.09 2.25 7.71
CA ILE A 33 5.02 2.23 6.70
C ILE A 33 4.68 0.79 6.28
N ILE A 34 5.68 -0.04 5.99
CA ILE A 34 5.48 -1.47 5.67
C ILE A 34 4.75 -2.18 6.81
N ASN A 35 5.16 -1.97 8.06
CA ASN A 35 4.54 -2.60 9.22
C ASN A 35 3.10 -2.13 9.44
N ALA A 36 2.74 -0.94 8.96
CA ALA A 36 1.39 -0.40 9.00
C ALA A 36 0.44 -0.96 7.91
N SER A 37 0.89 -1.90 7.07
CA SER A 37 0.15 -2.43 5.91
C SER A 37 -1.31 -2.82 6.23
N GLN A 38 -1.54 -3.49 7.36
CA GLN A 38 -2.89 -3.95 7.73
C GLN A 38 -3.82 -2.76 8.04
N CYS A 39 -3.35 -1.79 8.82
CA CYS A 39 -4.12 -0.59 9.15
C CYS A 39 -4.43 0.24 7.90
N LEU A 40 -3.43 0.43 7.03
CA LEU A 40 -3.61 1.17 5.78
C LEU A 40 -4.58 0.47 4.83
N ALA A 41 -4.55 -0.86 4.75
CA ALA A 41 -5.51 -1.63 3.98
C ALA A 41 -6.94 -1.49 4.53
N GLN A 42 -7.11 -1.48 5.86
CA GLN A 42 -8.42 -1.29 6.50
C GLN A 42 -9.04 0.07 6.15
N LEU A 43 -8.22 1.13 6.11
CA LEU A 43 -8.67 2.49 5.74
C LEU A 43 -8.90 2.64 4.24
N VAL A 44 -7.92 2.27 3.41
CA VAL A 44 -7.91 2.59 1.98
C VAL A 44 -8.72 1.58 1.17
N ILE A 45 -8.60 0.29 1.47
CA ILE A 45 -9.20 -0.79 0.66
C ILE A 45 -10.54 -1.21 1.27
N GLN A 46 -10.55 -1.52 2.56
CA GLN A 46 -11.72 -2.09 3.23
C GLN A 46 -12.72 -1.03 3.72
N LYS A 47 -12.32 0.25 3.72
CA LYS A 47 -13.15 1.42 4.09
C LYS A 47 -13.78 1.28 5.49
N MET A 48 -13.07 0.67 6.44
CA MET A 48 -13.59 0.43 7.80
C MET A 48 -13.70 1.70 8.66
N SER A 49 -13.11 2.81 8.21
CA SER A 49 -13.15 4.12 8.87
C SER A 49 -12.95 5.21 7.81
N PRO A 50 -13.37 6.47 8.06
CA PRO A 50 -13.14 7.57 7.12
C PRO A 50 -11.67 7.72 6.74
N LEU A 51 -11.42 7.90 5.43
CA LEU A 51 -10.08 8.11 4.91
C LEU A 51 -9.67 9.58 5.12
N THR A 52 -9.01 9.86 6.24
CA THR A 52 -8.47 11.19 6.59
C THR A 52 -6.97 11.12 6.84
N LYS A 53 -6.27 12.26 6.77
CA LYS A 53 -4.83 12.31 7.04
C LYS A 53 -4.50 11.80 8.44
N GLU A 54 -5.29 12.19 9.42
CA GLU A 54 -5.10 11.82 10.83
C GLU A 54 -5.21 10.31 11.03
N ASN A 55 -6.17 9.66 10.36
CA ASN A 55 -6.34 8.22 10.45
C ASN A 55 -5.17 7.46 9.79
N ILE A 56 -4.66 7.95 8.66
CA ILE A 56 -3.47 7.36 8.01
C ILE A 56 -2.21 7.58 8.88
N ILE A 57 -2.03 8.77 9.47
CA ILE A 57 -0.91 9.06 10.38
C ILE A 57 -0.93 8.10 11.58
N LYS A 58 -2.11 7.87 12.18
CA LYS A 58 -2.24 6.93 13.31
C LYS A 58 -1.83 5.50 12.96
N CYS A 59 -1.94 5.07 11.70
CA CYS A 59 -1.47 3.76 11.30
C CYS A 59 0.04 3.59 11.43
N VAL A 60 0.81 4.69 11.39
CA VAL A 60 2.29 4.69 11.29
C VAL A 60 2.97 5.32 12.50
N GLU A 61 2.18 5.77 13.47
CA GLU A 61 2.59 6.30 14.78
C GLU A 61 2.07 5.40 15.91
N THR A 62 2.52 4.16 15.91
CA THR A 62 2.24 3.19 16.98
C THR A 62 3.43 3.06 17.93
N GLU A 63 3.21 2.50 19.12
CA GLU A 63 4.31 2.19 20.02
C GLU A 63 5.24 1.15 19.39
N GLY A 64 6.56 1.34 19.54
CA GLY A 64 7.56 0.42 19.02
C GLY A 64 7.94 0.62 17.55
N VAL A 65 7.55 1.74 16.93
CA VAL A 65 8.04 2.14 15.60
C VAL A 65 9.56 2.34 15.59
N ALA A 66 10.19 2.03 14.45
CA ALA A 66 11.63 2.09 14.26
C ALA A 66 12.14 3.52 14.03
N SER A 67 11.33 4.39 13.41
CA SER A 67 11.69 5.78 13.12
C SER A 67 11.07 6.77 14.12
N ASN A 68 11.88 7.75 14.52
CA ASN A 68 11.46 8.89 15.35
C ASN A 68 10.83 10.04 14.56
N LEU A 69 10.67 9.91 13.23
CA LEU A 69 10.01 10.94 12.43
C LEU A 69 8.51 11.01 12.72
N PRO A 70 7.87 12.18 12.59
CA PRO A 70 6.41 12.28 12.59
C PRO A 70 5.81 11.44 11.46
N GLY A 71 4.63 10.88 11.69
CA GLY A 71 3.96 9.97 10.76
C GLY A 71 3.72 10.58 9.38
N ALA A 72 3.35 11.87 9.32
CA ALA A 72 3.21 12.60 8.07
C ALA A 72 4.52 12.63 7.25
N GLN A 73 5.67 12.78 7.93
CA GLN A 73 6.97 12.74 7.26
C GLN A 73 7.34 11.31 6.82
N LYS A 74 7.01 10.28 7.60
CA LYS A 74 7.20 8.88 7.18
C LYS A 74 6.42 8.58 5.89
N LEU A 75 5.15 8.98 5.85
CA LEU A 75 4.25 8.76 4.72
C LEU A 75 4.71 9.47 3.45
N CYS A 76 5.18 10.72 3.59
CA CYS A 76 5.69 11.49 2.45
C CYS A 76 7.01 10.92 1.87
N ARG A 77 7.91 10.40 2.73
CA ARG A 77 9.23 9.88 2.32
C ARG A 77 9.20 8.51 1.68
N CYS A 78 8.13 7.74 1.89
CA CYS A 78 8.08 6.33 1.54
C CYS A 78 7.03 6.01 0.46
N PRO A 79 7.09 6.64 -0.73
CA PRO A 79 6.19 6.29 -1.81
C PRO A 79 6.51 4.87 -2.29
N GLY A 80 5.49 4.03 -2.50
CA GLY A 80 5.69 2.74 -3.16
C GLY A 80 5.79 1.52 -2.25
N CYS A 81 5.64 1.67 -0.93
CA CYS A 81 5.73 0.54 0.01
C CYS A 81 4.49 -0.37 0.08
N HIS A 82 3.42 -0.04 -0.65
CA HIS A 82 2.18 -0.82 -0.67
C HIS A 82 1.65 -1.06 -2.08
N THR A 83 0.44 -1.61 -2.19
CA THR A 83 -0.30 -1.71 -3.45
C THR A 83 -0.70 -0.33 -3.96
N GLU A 84 -0.96 -0.23 -5.27
CA GLU A 84 -1.23 1.05 -5.92
C GLU A 84 -2.39 1.86 -5.30
N PRO A 85 -3.52 1.28 -4.86
CA PRO A 85 -4.56 2.07 -4.18
C PRO A 85 -4.07 2.77 -2.91
N ILE A 86 -3.23 2.09 -2.11
CA ILE A 86 -2.66 2.63 -0.88
C ILE A 86 -1.62 3.70 -1.22
N ASN A 87 -0.71 3.42 -2.16
CA ASN A 87 0.29 4.40 -2.57
C ASN A 87 -0.35 5.66 -3.17
N ALA A 88 -1.43 5.53 -3.95
CA ALA A 88 -2.16 6.66 -4.50
C ALA A 88 -2.74 7.54 -3.38
N ALA A 89 -3.42 6.93 -2.40
CA ALA A 89 -3.94 7.67 -1.25
C ALA A 89 -2.84 8.36 -0.44
N ILE A 90 -1.70 7.69 -0.22
CA ILE A 90 -0.55 8.29 0.49
C ILE A 90 0.00 9.49 -0.31
N ARG A 91 0.25 9.35 -1.61
CA ARG A 91 0.79 10.44 -2.45
C ARG A 91 -0.16 11.64 -2.54
N GLU A 92 -1.47 11.39 -2.60
CA GLU A 92 -2.48 12.46 -2.62
C GLU A 92 -2.51 13.23 -1.29
N MET A 93 -2.42 12.52 -0.16
CA MET A 93 -2.56 13.12 1.17
C MET A 93 -1.25 13.68 1.74
N PHE A 94 -0.11 13.13 1.33
CA PHE A 94 1.23 13.46 1.82
C PHE A 94 2.20 13.71 0.65
N PRO A 95 1.95 14.74 -0.18
CA PRO A 95 2.78 15.03 -1.34
C PRO A 95 4.15 15.58 -0.94
N LEU A 96 5.13 15.41 -1.84
CA LEU A 96 6.42 16.10 -1.76
C LEU A 96 6.27 17.61 -2.04
N PRO A 97 7.14 18.47 -1.48
CA PRO A 97 8.18 18.17 -0.49
C PRO A 97 7.59 17.85 0.89
N CYS A 98 8.27 17.01 1.67
CA CYS A 98 7.82 16.67 3.02
C CYS A 98 8.00 17.87 3.95
N VAL A 99 6.89 18.53 4.28
CA VAL A 99 6.81 19.67 5.21
C VAL A 99 6.42 19.24 6.61
#